data_AF-A0A511NDT1-F1
#
_entry.id   AF-A0A511NDT1-F1
#
_cell.length_a   1.000
_cell.length_b   1.000
_cell.length_c   1.000
_cell.angle_alpha   90.00
_cell.angle_beta   90.00
_cell.angle_gamma   90.00
#
_symmetry.space_group_name_H-M   'P 1'
#
loop_
_entity.id
_entity.type
_entity.pdbx_description
1 polymer ?
#
loop_
_entity_poly.entity_id
_entity_poly.type
_entity_poly.pdbx_seq_one_letter_code
_entity_poly.pdbx_strand_id
1 'polypeptide(L)'
;MSDYLDISTSLHTNSLTLFVGTGFSKYITNGEAPNWLELLVDCTKAIDKNDKLLNQLFNSDSSGKVKEAIYDLTICAQIIEGEYLKKRKNIKEEIAKIIKGRINEKTIDKNKLKHLQNFFSAHPNINIVTTNYDTIFSDFVIPFTSRVVIEGSIIPRLNSGQNIYHIHGCTNRPESLILTINDYYNFQNSNNYFSRKFFTLLQETTVAILGYSLGDFNLNSILNEVKNSKNESFRRTEIYYITRDEIPDVIEKFYSMTYGIKVIQNTKTDSFFDNIDLQYDKAKKLIDTVEDLKDIMAETHSYTDEFLKLRISLTTILLQAASMGIDSRDKKFIETLFTLLKKKRDFTREDNAWVQYEHLADWLIEIASIILIKGTEYETEFCEISKYSLSYSSRKLYKGYSWHAWESWHNRWHEMKLDNQLMLEDIIKNNTWTSYLEIPAIIE
;
A
#
# COMPACT_ATOMS: atom_id res chain seq x y z
N MET A 1 10.62 5.59 -10.21
CA MET A 1 10.86 4.18 -9.82
C MET A 1 9.89 3.32 -10.60
N SER A 2 10.16 2.04 -10.89
CA SER A 2 9.04 1.11 -11.11
C SER A 2 8.53 0.76 -9.72
N ASP A 3 7.23 0.83 -9.48
CA ASP A 3 6.63 0.54 -8.17
C ASP A 3 7.07 -0.84 -7.63
N TYR A 4 7.33 -1.80 -8.51
CA TYR A 4 7.86 -3.11 -8.13
C TYR A 4 9.28 -3.07 -7.55
N LEU A 5 10.12 -2.13 -7.97
CA LEU A 5 11.45 -1.96 -7.41
C LEU A 5 11.38 -1.40 -5.98
N ASP A 6 10.44 -0.48 -5.69
CA ASP A 6 10.17 0.00 -4.34
C ASP A 6 9.71 -1.15 -3.44
N ILE A 7 8.73 -1.92 -3.90
CA ILE A 7 8.22 -3.08 -3.14
C ILE A 7 9.33 -4.12 -2.92
N SER A 8 10.18 -4.37 -3.91
CA SER A 8 11.33 -5.30 -3.80
C SER A 8 12.41 -4.79 -2.85
N THR A 9 12.58 -3.48 -2.76
CA THR A 9 13.49 -2.84 -1.80
C THR A 9 12.99 -3.09 -0.39
N SER A 10 11.70 -2.88 -0.13
CA SER A 10 11.06 -3.20 1.15
C SER A 10 11.05 -4.69 1.48
N LEU A 11 10.99 -5.55 0.46
CA LEU A 11 11.15 -6.99 0.61
C LEU A 11 12.57 -7.34 1.09
N HIS A 12 13.61 -6.76 0.49
CA HIS A 12 15.01 -6.97 0.90
C HIS A 12 15.29 -6.44 2.31
N THR A 13 14.74 -5.29 2.68
CA THR A 13 14.90 -4.69 4.02
C THR A 13 13.99 -5.32 5.09
N ASN A 14 13.26 -6.39 4.76
CA ASN A 14 12.34 -7.08 5.68
C ASN A 14 11.24 -6.16 6.25
N SER A 15 10.79 -5.19 5.46
CA SER A 15 9.78 -4.20 5.83
C SER A 15 8.60 -4.20 4.86
N LEU A 16 8.25 -5.38 4.33
CA LEU A 16 7.06 -5.59 3.51
C LEU A 16 5.94 -6.27 4.32
N THR A 17 4.75 -5.68 4.25
CA THR A 17 3.50 -6.28 4.73
C THR A 17 2.55 -6.48 3.57
N LEU A 18 1.97 -7.68 3.46
CA LEU A 18 0.90 -7.97 2.51
C LEU A 18 -0.44 -7.87 3.21
N PHE A 19 -1.35 -7.07 2.68
CA PHE A 19 -2.74 -7.03 3.12
C PHE A 19 -3.60 -7.78 2.11
N VAL A 20 -4.20 -8.89 2.53
CA VAL A 20 -4.80 -9.85 1.61
C VAL A 20 -6.30 -9.99 1.87
N GLY A 21 -7.09 -9.79 0.82
CA GLY A 21 -8.54 -9.98 0.83
C GLY A 21 -9.00 -11.23 0.08
N THR A 22 -10.32 -11.38 -0.07
CA THR A 22 -10.93 -12.61 -0.58
C THR A 22 -10.62 -12.87 -2.06
N GLY A 23 -10.22 -11.83 -2.82
CA GLY A 23 -9.74 -11.96 -4.19
C GLY A 23 -8.52 -12.88 -4.30
N PHE A 24 -7.66 -12.92 -3.29
CA PHE A 24 -6.52 -13.84 -3.24
C PHE A 24 -6.98 -15.29 -3.01
N SER A 25 -7.90 -15.51 -2.07
CA SER A 25 -8.51 -16.82 -1.83
C SER A 25 -9.22 -17.34 -3.08
N LYS A 26 -9.91 -16.47 -3.83
CA LYS A 26 -10.48 -16.82 -5.14
C LYS A 26 -9.41 -17.12 -6.18
N TYR A 27 -8.33 -16.36 -6.22
CA TYR A 27 -7.23 -16.59 -7.15
C TYR A 27 -6.60 -17.99 -6.98
N ILE A 28 -6.28 -18.38 -5.74
CA ILE A 28 -5.61 -19.66 -5.47
C ILE A 28 -6.54 -20.87 -5.61
N THR A 29 -7.85 -20.68 -5.43
CA THR A 29 -8.85 -21.75 -5.53
C THR A 29 -9.59 -21.79 -6.87
N ASN A 30 -9.13 -21.03 -7.87
CA ASN A 30 -9.81 -20.89 -9.17
C ASN A 30 -11.29 -20.46 -9.07
N GLY A 31 -11.61 -19.65 -8.05
CA GLY A 31 -12.93 -19.08 -7.82
C GLY A 31 -13.81 -19.85 -6.83
N GLU A 32 -13.36 -21.00 -6.31
CA GLU A 32 -14.15 -21.81 -5.37
C GLU A 32 -14.31 -21.17 -3.99
N ALA A 33 -13.34 -20.38 -3.53
CA ALA A 33 -13.45 -19.65 -2.26
C ALA A 33 -14.63 -18.65 -2.30
N PRO A 34 -15.54 -18.68 -1.32
CA PRO A 34 -16.72 -17.83 -1.35
C PRO A 34 -16.36 -16.37 -1.02
N ASN A 35 -16.94 -15.41 -1.75
CA ASN A 35 -17.01 -14.03 -1.27
C ASN A 35 -18.08 -13.89 -0.17
N TRP A 36 -18.19 -12.71 0.42
CA TRP A 36 -19.09 -12.50 1.56
C TRP A 36 -20.57 -12.74 1.23
N LEU A 37 -21.01 -12.33 0.03
CA LEU A 37 -22.36 -12.59 -0.46
C LEU A 37 -22.62 -14.09 -0.62
N GLU A 38 -21.74 -14.80 -1.33
CA GLU A 38 -21.82 -16.24 -1.57
C GLU A 38 -21.84 -17.02 -0.24
N LEU A 39 -21.03 -16.60 0.73
CA LEU A 39 -20.96 -17.20 2.05
C LEU A 39 -22.28 -17.06 2.83
N LEU A 40 -22.89 -15.87 2.84
CA LEU A 40 -24.18 -15.64 3.51
C LEU A 40 -25.34 -16.37 2.83
N VAL A 41 -25.29 -16.49 1.50
CA VAL A 41 -26.24 -17.30 0.72
C VAL A 41 -26.12 -18.77 1.10
N ASP A 42 -24.92 -19.33 1.16
CA ASP A 42 -24.69 -20.72 1.55
C ASP A 42 -25.16 -20.97 2.99
N CYS A 43 -24.90 -20.04 3.91
CA CYS A 43 -25.42 -20.11 5.28
C CYS A 43 -26.96 -20.09 5.31
N THR A 44 -27.59 -19.23 4.52
CA THR A 44 -29.05 -19.13 4.48
C THR A 44 -29.66 -20.43 3.95
N LYS A 45 -29.13 -20.99 2.85
CA LYS A 45 -29.58 -22.27 2.29
C LYS A 45 -29.43 -23.44 3.26
N ALA A 46 -28.41 -23.42 4.13
CA ALA A 46 -28.21 -24.47 5.14
C ALA A 46 -29.33 -24.53 6.19
N ILE A 47 -30.05 -23.43 6.41
CA ILE A 47 -31.16 -23.36 7.38
C ILE A 47 -32.54 -23.20 6.73
N ASP A 48 -32.63 -22.68 5.51
CA ASP A 48 -33.88 -22.36 4.84
C ASP A 48 -34.12 -23.29 3.65
N LYS A 49 -34.83 -24.40 3.89
CA LYS A 49 -35.10 -25.42 2.87
C LYS A 49 -36.10 -24.99 1.80
N ASN A 50 -36.86 -23.92 2.04
CA ASN A 50 -37.93 -23.46 1.15
C ASN A 50 -37.58 -22.13 0.47
N ASP A 51 -36.34 -21.66 0.60
CA ASP A 51 -35.83 -20.40 0.06
C ASP A 51 -36.69 -19.16 0.42
N LYS A 52 -37.46 -19.20 1.52
CA LYS A 52 -38.29 -18.07 1.96
C LYS A 52 -37.44 -16.91 2.47
N LEU A 53 -36.52 -17.19 3.39
CA LEU A 53 -35.56 -16.23 3.91
C LEU A 53 -34.56 -15.82 2.84
N LEU A 54 -34.14 -16.78 1.99
CA LEU A 54 -33.23 -16.50 0.88
C LEU A 54 -33.81 -15.40 -0.04
N ASN A 55 -35.07 -15.55 -0.46
CA ASN A 55 -35.75 -14.58 -1.33
C ASN A 55 -36.12 -13.26 -0.62
N GLN A 56 -36.05 -13.19 0.71
CA GLN A 56 -36.26 -11.96 1.48
C GLN A 56 -34.96 -11.15 1.66
N LEU A 57 -33.80 -11.80 1.61
CA LEU A 57 -32.50 -11.18 1.85
C LEU A 57 -31.71 -10.94 0.57
N PHE A 58 -31.98 -11.70 -0.50
CA PHE A 58 -31.16 -11.69 -1.71
C PHE A 58 -32.00 -11.67 -2.99
N ASN A 59 -31.52 -10.94 -3.99
CA ASN A 59 -32.09 -10.92 -5.32
C ASN A 59 -31.39 -11.97 -6.20
N SER A 60 -32.17 -12.80 -6.88
CA SER A 60 -31.68 -13.78 -7.85
C SER A 60 -31.97 -13.35 -9.28
N ASP A 61 -31.09 -13.74 -10.20
CA ASP A 61 -31.32 -13.55 -11.63
C ASP A 61 -32.35 -14.56 -12.19
N SER A 62 -32.64 -14.45 -13.48
CA SER A 62 -33.56 -15.36 -14.19
C SER A 62 -33.10 -16.82 -14.22
N SER A 63 -31.83 -17.09 -13.91
CA SER A 63 -31.27 -18.45 -13.79
C SER A 63 -31.34 -19.00 -12.35
N GLY A 64 -31.84 -18.21 -11.39
CA GLY A 64 -31.90 -18.57 -9.98
C GLY A 64 -30.57 -18.38 -9.23
N LYS A 65 -29.59 -17.70 -9.84
CA LYS A 65 -28.33 -17.38 -9.19
C LYS A 65 -28.45 -16.05 -8.45
N VAL A 66 -28.08 -16.06 -7.16
CA VAL A 66 -28.07 -14.84 -6.35
C VAL A 66 -27.06 -13.86 -6.93
N LYS A 67 -27.51 -12.63 -7.19
CA LYS A 67 -26.72 -11.55 -7.79
C LYS A 67 -26.25 -10.55 -6.73
N GLU A 68 -27.14 -10.16 -5.83
CA GLU A 68 -26.90 -9.11 -4.84
C GLU A 68 -27.77 -9.31 -3.59
N ALA A 69 -27.38 -8.67 -2.50
CA ALA A 69 -28.18 -8.58 -1.29
C ALA A 69 -29.19 -7.43 -1.40
N ILE A 70 -30.38 -7.61 -0.84
CA ILE A 70 -31.44 -6.60 -0.77
C ILE A 70 -31.08 -5.51 0.25
N TYR A 71 -30.40 -5.91 1.33
CA TYR A 71 -29.92 -5.02 2.39
C TYR A 71 -28.40 -5.09 2.48
N ASP A 72 -27.80 -4.21 3.30
CA ASP A 72 -26.38 -4.31 3.62
C ASP A 72 -26.03 -5.70 4.17
N LEU A 73 -24.86 -6.22 3.78
CA LEU A 73 -24.45 -7.59 4.13
C LEU A 73 -24.32 -7.80 5.64
N THR A 74 -23.97 -6.77 6.41
CA THR A 74 -23.93 -6.85 7.88
C THR A 74 -25.33 -6.97 8.50
N ILE A 75 -26.35 -6.34 7.89
CA ILE A 75 -27.76 -6.48 8.27
C ILE A 75 -28.24 -7.89 7.94
N CYS A 76 -27.98 -8.35 6.72
CA CYS A 76 -28.31 -9.72 6.31
C CYS A 76 -27.68 -10.74 7.27
N ALA A 77 -26.40 -10.58 7.57
CA ALA A 77 -25.69 -11.41 8.53
C ALA A 77 -26.34 -11.42 9.92
N GLN A 78 -26.74 -10.26 10.44
CA GLN A 78 -27.40 -10.14 11.75
C GLN A 78 -28.75 -10.88 11.78
N ILE A 79 -29.52 -10.79 10.69
CA ILE A 79 -30.79 -11.51 10.55
C ILE A 79 -30.55 -13.02 10.50
N ILE A 80 -29.60 -13.47 9.68
CA ILE A 80 -29.27 -14.90 9.54
C ILE A 80 -28.77 -15.45 10.87
N GLU A 81 -27.91 -14.73 11.61
CA GLU A 81 -27.47 -15.13 12.96
C GLU A 81 -28.67 -15.36 13.90
N GLY A 82 -29.65 -14.45 13.90
CA GLY A 82 -30.88 -14.61 14.66
C GLY A 82 -31.67 -15.88 14.30
N GLU A 83 -31.75 -16.23 13.02
CA GLU A 83 -32.41 -17.46 12.55
C GLU A 83 -31.65 -18.73 12.91
N TYR A 84 -30.31 -18.70 12.92
CA TYR A 84 -29.49 -19.79 13.45
C TYR A 84 -29.72 -20.00 14.94
N LEU A 85 -29.78 -18.91 15.73
CA LEU A 85 -30.02 -18.96 17.17
C LEU A 85 -31.40 -19.56 17.49
N LYS A 86 -32.46 -19.20 16.75
CA LYS A 86 -33.80 -19.82 16.88
C LYS A 86 -33.77 -21.34 16.70
N LYS A 87 -32.83 -21.83 15.88
CA LYS A 87 -32.61 -23.27 15.62
C LYS A 87 -31.56 -23.90 16.54
N ARG A 88 -31.09 -23.18 17.56
CA ARG A 88 -30.01 -23.60 18.49
C ARG A 88 -28.72 -23.98 17.77
N LYS A 89 -28.38 -23.25 16.69
CA LYS A 89 -27.14 -23.41 15.93
C LYS A 89 -26.32 -22.12 15.99
N ASN A 90 -25.03 -22.22 15.67
CA ASN A 90 -24.13 -21.08 15.55
C ASN A 90 -23.77 -20.86 14.08
N ILE A 91 -24.04 -19.66 13.55
CA ILE A 91 -23.70 -19.30 12.17
C ILE A 91 -22.19 -19.32 11.92
N LYS A 92 -21.38 -18.90 12.90
CA LYS A 92 -19.92 -18.82 12.78
C LYS A 92 -19.29 -20.22 12.63
N GLU A 93 -19.83 -21.22 13.32
CA GLU A 93 -19.44 -22.63 13.13
C GLU A 93 -19.84 -23.16 11.75
N GLU A 94 -20.99 -22.73 11.23
CA GLU A 94 -21.42 -23.15 9.89
C GLU A 94 -20.56 -22.51 8.79
N ILE A 95 -20.17 -21.24 8.95
CA ILE A 95 -19.19 -20.56 8.10
C ILE A 95 -17.89 -21.36 8.04
N ALA A 96 -17.37 -21.81 9.18
CA ALA A 96 -16.16 -22.62 9.22
C ALA A 96 -16.31 -23.94 8.44
N LYS A 97 -17.47 -24.60 8.53
CA LYS A 97 -17.75 -25.82 7.74
C LYS A 97 -17.83 -25.53 6.23
N ILE A 98 -18.53 -24.47 5.84
CA ILE A 98 -18.69 -24.09 4.42
C ILE A 98 -17.32 -23.78 3.81
N ILE A 99 -16.53 -22.94 4.49
CA ILE A 99 -15.18 -22.56 4.02
C ILE A 99 -14.29 -23.80 3.89
N LYS A 100 -14.28 -24.70 4.88
CA LYS A 100 -13.52 -25.95 4.81
C LYS A 100 -14.00 -26.88 3.67
N GLY A 101 -15.28 -26.85 3.35
CA GLY A 101 -15.85 -27.59 2.22
C GLY A 101 -15.41 -27.04 0.86
N ARG A 102 -15.29 -25.71 0.74
CA ARG A 102 -14.90 -25.03 -0.52
C ARG A 102 -13.40 -24.86 -0.69
N ILE A 103 -12.64 -24.79 0.39
CA ILE A 103 -11.19 -24.58 0.39
C ILE A 103 -10.51 -25.80 0.96
N ASN A 104 -9.93 -26.62 0.09
CA ASN A 104 -9.23 -27.85 0.45
C ASN A 104 -8.21 -28.24 -0.65
N GLU A 105 -7.46 -29.32 -0.42
CA GLU A 105 -6.44 -29.81 -1.36
C GLU A 105 -6.92 -30.05 -2.79
N LYS A 106 -8.23 -30.28 -3.01
CA LYS A 106 -8.80 -30.50 -4.34
C LYS A 106 -9.13 -29.20 -5.07
N THR A 107 -9.47 -28.14 -4.34
CA THR A 107 -9.85 -26.85 -4.92
C THR A 107 -8.66 -25.90 -5.06
N ILE A 108 -7.60 -26.11 -4.29
CA ILE A 108 -6.37 -25.33 -4.39
C ILE A 108 -5.58 -25.70 -5.65
N ASP A 109 -5.25 -24.69 -6.43
CA ASP A 109 -4.40 -24.82 -7.61
C ASP A 109 -2.95 -25.10 -7.21
N LYS A 110 -2.45 -26.29 -7.54
CA LYS A 110 -1.11 -26.75 -7.14
C LYS A 110 0.02 -25.92 -7.75
N ASN A 111 -0.16 -25.38 -8.96
CA ASN A 111 0.88 -24.60 -9.62
C ASN A 111 1.00 -23.23 -8.94
N LYS A 112 -0.14 -22.57 -8.69
CA LYS A 112 -0.18 -21.30 -7.96
C LYS A 112 0.33 -21.46 -6.53
N LEU A 113 -0.07 -22.55 -5.86
CA LEU A 113 0.41 -22.85 -4.51
C LEU A 113 1.92 -23.00 -4.47
N LYS A 114 2.50 -23.79 -5.38
CA LYS A 114 3.95 -24.02 -5.43
C LYS A 114 4.73 -22.73 -5.70
N HIS A 115 4.23 -21.88 -6.59
CA HIS A 115 4.81 -20.57 -6.88
C HIS A 115 4.86 -19.69 -5.61
N LEU A 116 3.73 -19.59 -4.90
CA LEU A 116 3.66 -18.84 -3.63
C LEU A 116 4.56 -19.46 -2.55
N GLN A 117 4.56 -20.79 -2.39
CA GLN A 117 5.42 -21.48 -1.43
C GLN A 117 6.90 -21.16 -1.66
N ASN A 118 7.35 -21.15 -2.92
CA ASN A 118 8.72 -20.78 -3.25
C ASN A 118 9.03 -19.33 -2.85
N PHE A 119 8.15 -18.38 -3.20
CA PHE A 119 8.29 -16.96 -2.88
C PHE A 119 8.38 -16.73 -1.36
N PHE A 120 7.41 -17.23 -0.59
CA PHE A 120 7.38 -17.04 0.87
C PHE A 120 8.46 -17.82 1.61
N SER A 121 9.00 -18.89 1.01
CA SER A 121 10.17 -19.59 1.56
C SER A 121 11.46 -18.80 1.33
N ALA A 122 11.59 -18.11 0.20
CA ALA A 122 12.71 -17.23 -0.09
C ALA A 122 12.70 -15.95 0.77
N HIS A 123 11.51 -15.51 1.20
CA HIS A 123 11.32 -14.26 1.93
C HIS A 123 10.57 -14.46 3.27
N PRO A 124 11.24 -15.01 4.30
CA PRO A 124 10.60 -15.44 5.55
C PRO A 124 10.21 -14.31 6.51
N ASN A 125 10.36 -13.04 6.13
CA ASN A 125 10.10 -11.88 6.99
C ASN A 125 8.89 -11.05 6.57
N ILE A 126 8.12 -11.52 5.59
CA ILE A 126 6.89 -10.85 5.15
C ILE A 126 5.83 -10.97 6.25
N ASN A 127 5.25 -9.85 6.66
CA ASN A 127 4.06 -9.85 7.50
C ASN A 127 2.82 -10.02 6.62
N ILE A 128 1.88 -10.86 7.06
CA ILE A 128 0.63 -11.10 6.33
C ILE A 128 -0.51 -10.61 7.21
N VAL A 129 -1.34 -9.73 6.67
CA VAL A 129 -2.55 -9.21 7.29
C VAL A 129 -3.72 -9.62 6.42
N THR A 130 -4.77 -10.18 7.00
CA THR A 130 -5.93 -10.65 6.24
C THR A 130 -7.24 -10.38 6.95
N THR A 131 -8.26 -10.05 6.16
CA THR A 131 -9.67 -9.97 6.59
C THR A 131 -10.43 -11.26 6.27
N ASN A 132 -9.77 -12.23 5.64
CA ASN A 132 -10.40 -13.49 5.28
C ASN A 132 -10.47 -14.42 6.50
N TYR A 133 -11.55 -15.21 6.56
CA TYR A 133 -11.74 -16.21 7.60
C TYR A 133 -10.98 -17.52 7.32
N ASP A 134 -10.62 -17.77 6.05
CA ASP A 134 -9.93 -19.00 5.62
C ASP A 134 -8.48 -19.08 6.13
N THR A 135 -7.92 -20.28 6.11
CA THR A 135 -6.60 -20.62 6.64
C THR A 135 -5.59 -20.91 5.52
N ILE A 136 -5.79 -20.38 4.31
CA ILE A 136 -4.96 -20.72 3.14
C ILE A 136 -3.47 -20.52 3.42
N PHE A 137 -3.11 -19.38 4.04
CA PHE A 137 -1.71 -19.09 4.33
C PHE A 137 -1.13 -20.06 5.35
N SER A 138 -1.81 -20.30 6.47
CA SER A 138 -1.30 -21.17 7.54
C SER A 138 -1.30 -22.64 7.17
N ASP A 139 -2.24 -23.09 6.34
CA ASP A 139 -2.41 -24.52 6.09
C ASP A 139 -1.68 -24.97 4.83
N PHE A 140 -1.53 -24.09 3.84
CA PHE A 140 -0.99 -24.45 2.53
C PHE A 140 0.25 -23.63 2.14
N VAL A 141 0.25 -22.30 2.28
CA VAL A 141 1.33 -21.46 1.74
C VAL A 141 2.59 -21.50 2.62
N ILE A 142 2.44 -21.39 3.95
CA ILE A 142 3.55 -21.36 4.92
C ILE A 142 3.32 -22.27 6.15
N PRO A 143 3.02 -23.57 5.95
CA PRO A 143 2.55 -24.46 7.04
C PRO A 143 3.55 -24.71 8.16
N PHE A 144 4.85 -24.58 7.91
CA PHE A 144 5.88 -24.89 8.90
C PHE A 144 6.37 -23.66 9.67
N THR A 145 6.18 -22.48 9.11
CA THR A 145 6.73 -21.22 9.64
C THR A 145 5.63 -20.20 9.93
N SER A 146 4.35 -20.57 9.86
CA SER A 146 3.26 -19.64 10.15
C SER A 146 3.10 -19.38 11.65
N ARG A 147 2.94 -18.11 12.01
CA ARG A 147 2.50 -17.66 13.33
C ARG A 147 1.16 -16.96 13.19
N VAL A 148 0.08 -17.72 13.38
CA VAL A 148 -1.29 -17.22 13.30
C VAL A 148 -1.63 -16.41 14.55
N VAL A 149 -2.03 -15.16 14.36
CA VAL A 149 -2.43 -14.23 15.41
C VAL A 149 -3.89 -13.86 15.20
N ILE A 150 -4.74 -14.30 16.13
CA ILE A 150 -6.20 -14.07 16.15
C ILE A 150 -6.59 -13.45 17.50
N GLU A 151 -7.66 -12.67 17.55
CA GLU A 151 -8.17 -12.11 18.80
C GLU A 151 -8.46 -13.18 19.85
N GLY A 152 -8.01 -12.93 21.09
CA GLY A 152 -8.10 -13.88 22.19
C GLY A 152 -7.15 -15.09 22.10
N SER A 153 -6.27 -15.17 21.09
CA SER A 153 -5.24 -16.21 21.02
C SER A 153 -4.01 -15.86 21.88
N ILE A 154 -3.37 -16.90 22.44
CA ILE A 154 -2.07 -16.73 23.12
C ILE A 154 -1.03 -16.49 22.03
N ILE A 155 -0.44 -15.30 22.01
CA ILE A 155 0.62 -14.96 21.07
C ILE A 155 1.88 -15.75 21.48
N PRO A 156 2.39 -16.68 20.64
CA PRO A 156 3.61 -17.43 20.95
C PRO A 156 4.77 -16.47 21.19
N ARG A 157 5.59 -16.69 22.23
CA ARG A 157 6.73 -15.79 22.55
C ARG A 157 7.97 -16.02 21.69
N LEU A 158 8.05 -17.16 21.02
CA LEU A 158 9.12 -17.47 20.08
C LEU A 158 8.91 -16.65 18.81
N ASN A 159 9.82 -15.72 18.52
CA ASN A 159 9.85 -14.93 17.29
C ASN A 159 10.46 -15.74 16.14
N SER A 160 9.99 -16.97 15.94
CA SER A 160 10.40 -17.83 14.82
C SER A 160 9.18 -18.04 13.92
N GLY A 161 9.19 -17.45 12.73
CA GLY A 161 8.13 -17.62 11.73
C GLY A 161 7.52 -16.31 11.22
N GLN A 162 6.76 -16.42 10.14
CA GLN A 162 6.02 -15.35 9.47
C GLN A 162 4.69 -15.09 10.18
N ASN A 163 4.44 -13.84 10.56
CA ASN A 163 3.21 -13.48 11.26
C ASN A 163 2.03 -13.40 10.27
N ILE A 164 0.92 -14.04 10.62
CA ILE A 164 -0.37 -13.96 9.91
C ILE A 164 -1.40 -13.37 10.86
N TYR A 165 -1.82 -12.13 10.62
CA TYR A 165 -2.79 -11.41 11.42
C TYR A 165 -4.18 -11.53 10.78
N HIS A 166 -5.11 -12.22 11.47
CA HIS A 166 -6.51 -12.30 11.06
C HIS A 166 -7.32 -11.21 11.75
N ILE A 167 -7.58 -10.11 11.05
CA ILE A 167 -8.28 -8.95 11.62
C ILE A 167 -9.75 -9.28 11.92
N HIS A 168 -10.43 -10.00 11.01
CA HIS A 168 -11.84 -10.36 11.17
C HIS A 168 -12.05 -11.78 11.74
N GLY A 169 -11.04 -12.31 12.43
CA GLY A 169 -11.07 -13.66 12.98
C GLY A 169 -10.75 -14.75 11.95
N CYS A 170 -10.78 -16.00 12.41
CA CYS A 170 -10.38 -17.16 11.62
C CYS A 170 -11.30 -18.36 11.88
N THR A 171 -11.49 -19.20 10.86
CA THR A 171 -12.28 -20.44 10.95
C THR A 171 -11.73 -21.47 11.93
N ASN A 172 -10.44 -21.43 12.27
CA ASN A 172 -9.85 -22.22 13.36
C ASN A 172 -10.40 -21.86 14.74
N ARG A 173 -10.97 -20.65 14.86
CA ARG A 173 -11.57 -20.13 16.10
C ARG A 173 -12.88 -19.41 15.78
N PRO A 174 -13.96 -20.14 15.46
CA PRO A 174 -15.20 -19.56 14.91
C PRO A 174 -15.81 -18.44 15.75
N GLU A 175 -15.67 -18.47 17.07
CA GLU A 175 -16.18 -17.42 17.95
C GLU A 175 -15.50 -16.05 17.75
N SER A 176 -14.30 -16.03 17.15
CA SER A 176 -13.56 -14.80 16.83
C SER A 176 -14.04 -14.10 15.55
N LEU A 177 -14.91 -14.73 14.76
CA LEU A 177 -15.32 -14.19 13.46
C LEU A 177 -16.11 -12.88 13.63
N ILE A 178 -15.75 -11.86 12.86
CA ILE A 178 -16.46 -10.58 12.80
C ILE A 178 -17.38 -10.60 11.59
N LEU A 179 -18.70 -10.61 11.83
CA LEU A 179 -19.68 -10.87 10.78
C LEU A 179 -20.86 -9.89 10.82
N THR A 180 -21.44 -9.68 12.01
CA THR A 180 -22.67 -8.91 12.18
C THR A 180 -22.39 -7.44 12.49
N ILE A 181 -23.40 -6.56 12.34
CA ILE A 181 -23.28 -5.15 12.78
C ILE A 181 -22.76 -5.06 14.22
N ASN A 182 -23.29 -5.91 15.10
CA ASN A 182 -22.89 -5.92 16.50
C ASN A 182 -21.42 -6.33 16.67
N ASP A 183 -20.93 -7.31 15.90
CA ASP A 183 -19.51 -7.68 15.90
C ASP A 183 -18.63 -6.50 15.45
N TYR A 184 -18.98 -5.82 14.35
CA TYR A 184 -18.24 -4.65 13.85
C TYR A 184 -18.26 -3.49 14.86
N TYR A 185 -19.38 -3.23 15.51
CA TYR A 185 -19.51 -2.18 16.52
C TYR A 185 -18.64 -2.47 17.76
N ASN A 186 -18.58 -3.74 18.20
CA ASN A 186 -17.71 -4.16 19.29
C ASN A 186 -16.23 -4.09 18.89
N PHE A 187 -15.90 -4.48 17.66
CA PHE A 187 -14.55 -4.42 17.12
C PHE A 187 -14.01 -2.98 17.09
N GLN A 188 -14.83 -2.01 16.66
CA GLN A 188 -14.44 -0.60 16.60
C GLN A 188 -14.32 0.07 17.98
N ASN A 189 -15.21 -0.26 18.93
CA ASN A 189 -15.24 0.39 20.24
C ASN A 189 -14.29 -0.23 21.26
N SER A 190 -13.93 -1.50 21.10
CA SER A 190 -12.80 -2.06 21.83
C SER A 190 -11.53 -1.39 21.29
N ASN A 191 -10.62 -0.92 22.16
CA ASN A 191 -9.28 -0.51 21.74
C ASN A 191 -8.50 -1.74 21.25
N ASN A 192 -8.89 -2.25 20.08
CA ASN A 192 -8.53 -3.57 19.63
C ASN A 192 -7.03 -3.60 19.32
N TYR A 193 -6.35 -4.60 19.89
CA TYR A 193 -4.95 -4.89 19.61
C TYR A 193 -4.67 -4.96 18.10
N PHE A 194 -5.58 -5.52 17.29
CA PHE A 194 -5.40 -5.63 15.84
C PHE A 194 -5.42 -4.29 15.13
N SER A 195 -6.38 -3.42 15.45
CA SER A 195 -6.45 -2.08 14.87
C SER A 195 -5.16 -1.30 15.15
N ARG A 196 -4.66 -1.37 16.40
CA ARG A 196 -3.39 -0.75 16.79
C ARG A 196 -2.17 -1.41 16.14
N LYS A 197 -2.12 -2.74 16.09
CA LYS A 197 -1.02 -3.47 15.45
C LYS A 197 -0.97 -3.20 13.96
N PHE A 198 -2.11 -3.16 13.29
CA PHE A 198 -2.19 -2.85 11.88
C PHE A 198 -1.82 -1.38 11.60
N PHE A 199 -2.28 -0.44 12.42
CA PHE A 199 -1.81 0.94 12.41
C PHE A 199 -0.28 1.03 12.52
N THR A 200 0.32 0.32 13.47
CA THR A 200 1.79 0.26 13.62
C THR A 200 2.46 -0.35 12.39
N LEU A 201 1.94 -1.44 11.84
CA LEU A 201 2.49 -2.06 10.60
C LEU A 201 2.43 -1.09 9.42
N LEU A 202 1.32 -0.34 9.26
CA LEU A 202 1.22 0.71 8.25
C LEU A 202 2.29 1.78 8.47
N GLN A 203 2.63 2.16 9.69
CA GLN A 203 3.70 3.14 9.93
C GLN A 203 5.12 2.59 9.70
N GLU A 204 5.34 1.31 9.98
CA GLU A 204 6.68 0.69 9.98
C GLU A 204 7.08 0.07 8.63
N THR A 205 6.11 -0.34 7.82
CA THR A 205 6.31 -1.19 6.63
C THR A 205 5.66 -0.61 5.37
N THR A 206 6.19 -1.00 4.22
CA THR A 206 5.47 -0.86 2.94
C THR A 206 4.34 -1.88 2.93
N VAL A 207 3.12 -1.43 2.59
CA VAL A 207 1.93 -2.30 2.56
C VAL A 207 1.46 -2.51 1.14
N ALA A 208 1.39 -3.77 0.70
CA ALA A 208 0.81 -4.14 -0.60
C ALA A 208 -0.55 -4.82 -0.40
N ILE A 209 -1.61 -4.19 -0.89
CA ILE A 209 -3.00 -4.63 -0.77
C ILE A 209 -3.37 -5.47 -1.99
N LEU A 210 -3.73 -6.73 -1.78
CA LEU A 210 -4.01 -7.74 -2.79
C LEU A 210 -5.41 -8.34 -2.61
N GLY A 211 -6.24 -8.26 -3.66
CA GLY A 211 -7.54 -8.95 -3.67
C GLY A 211 -8.53 -8.46 -2.61
N TYR A 212 -8.37 -7.22 -2.15
CA TYR A 212 -9.26 -6.58 -1.18
C TYR A 212 -9.95 -5.38 -1.82
N SER A 213 -11.18 -5.07 -1.41
CA SER A 213 -11.89 -3.89 -1.90
C SER A 213 -11.60 -2.70 -0.99
N LEU A 214 -11.09 -1.60 -1.54
CA LEU A 214 -10.92 -0.33 -0.82
C LEU A 214 -12.26 0.35 -0.44
N GLY A 215 -13.40 -0.29 -0.74
CA GLY A 215 -14.72 0.15 -0.27
C GLY A 215 -15.01 -0.16 1.20
N ASP A 216 -14.17 -0.94 1.88
CA ASP A 216 -14.40 -1.30 3.29
C ASP A 216 -14.11 -0.09 4.23
N PHE A 217 -15.15 0.30 4.97
CA PHE A 217 -15.09 1.41 5.93
C PHE A 217 -14.02 1.19 7.01
N ASN A 218 -13.80 -0.05 7.48
CA ASN A 218 -12.82 -0.33 8.53
C ASN A 218 -11.40 -0.04 8.07
N LEU A 219 -11.03 -0.53 6.88
CA LEU A 219 -9.71 -0.23 6.31
C LEU A 219 -9.55 1.27 6.10
N ASN A 220 -10.55 1.93 5.51
CA ASN A 220 -10.52 3.36 5.22
C ASN A 220 -10.36 4.22 6.48
N SER A 221 -10.98 3.81 7.60
CA SER A 221 -10.83 4.48 8.89
C SER A 221 -9.37 4.42 9.40
N ILE A 222 -8.76 3.24 9.38
CA ILE A 222 -7.36 3.05 9.83
C ILE A 222 -6.39 3.77 8.90
N LEU A 223 -6.61 3.70 7.58
CA LEU A 223 -5.80 4.42 6.60
C LEU A 223 -5.83 5.94 6.82
N ASN A 224 -7.01 6.49 7.14
CA ASN A 224 -7.18 7.90 7.45
C ASN A 224 -6.48 8.28 8.78
N GLU A 225 -6.59 7.45 9.81
CA GLU A 225 -5.86 7.65 11.08
C GLU A 225 -4.34 7.68 10.83
N VAL A 226 -3.82 6.73 10.06
CA VAL A 226 -2.41 6.68 9.69
C VAL A 226 -2.03 7.95 8.95
N LYS A 227 -2.79 8.38 7.93
CA LYS A 227 -2.50 9.64 7.23
C LYS A 227 -2.43 10.85 8.15
N ASN A 228 -3.38 11.02 9.07
CA ASN A 228 -3.40 12.16 9.98
C ASN A 228 -2.22 12.17 10.96
N SER A 229 -1.67 10.98 11.28
CA SER A 229 -0.48 10.86 12.13
C SER A 229 0.86 11.14 11.42
N LYS A 230 0.89 11.26 10.09
CA LYS A 230 2.12 11.31 9.26
C LYS A 230 2.86 12.66 9.22
N ASN A 231 2.43 13.69 9.94
CA ASN A 231 3.00 15.03 9.77
C ASN A 231 4.51 15.17 10.15
N GLU A 232 5.13 14.18 10.79
CA GLU A 232 6.49 14.30 11.38
C GLU A 232 7.53 13.20 11.04
N SER A 233 7.29 12.23 10.15
CA SER A 233 8.25 11.14 9.85
C SER A 233 8.84 11.19 8.42
N PHE A 234 10.12 10.81 8.26
CA PHE A 234 10.75 10.59 6.95
C PHE A 234 10.18 9.40 6.19
N ARG A 235 9.74 8.36 6.90
CA ARG A 235 9.13 7.20 6.24
C ARG A 235 7.70 7.55 5.88
N ARG A 236 7.52 7.88 4.61
CA ARG A 236 6.20 7.79 3.98
C ARG A 236 5.79 6.33 4.05
N THR A 237 4.69 6.03 4.75
CA THR A 237 4.01 4.75 4.57
C THR A 237 3.66 4.63 3.10
N GLU A 238 4.34 3.73 2.41
CA GLU A 238 4.02 3.41 1.04
C GLU A 238 2.94 2.33 1.03
N ILE A 239 1.77 2.68 0.50
CA ILE A 239 0.67 1.75 0.33
C ILE A 239 0.47 1.55 -1.16
N TYR A 240 0.61 0.30 -1.59
CA TYR A 240 0.34 -0.12 -2.96
C TYR A 240 -0.98 -0.85 -3.00
N TYR A 241 -1.88 -0.45 -3.89
CA TYR A 241 -3.11 -1.17 -4.19
C TYR A 241 -2.97 -1.89 -5.53
N ILE A 242 -3.03 -3.23 -5.49
CA ILE A 242 -2.81 -4.06 -6.68
C ILE A 242 -4.15 -4.55 -7.19
N THR A 243 -4.50 -4.12 -8.39
CA THR A 243 -5.75 -4.47 -9.05
C THR A 243 -5.51 -5.15 -10.39
N ARG A 244 -6.37 -6.12 -10.69
CA ARG A 244 -6.39 -6.83 -11.98
C ARG A 244 -7.05 -6.02 -13.08
N ASP A 245 -7.97 -5.15 -12.67
CA ASP A 245 -8.83 -4.38 -13.56
C ASP A 245 -8.38 -2.92 -13.54
N GLU A 246 -8.53 -2.24 -14.66
CA GLU A 246 -8.35 -0.79 -14.72
C GLU A 246 -9.38 -0.09 -13.86
N ILE A 247 -8.94 0.93 -13.12
CA ILE A 247 -9.80 1.81 -12.36
C ILE A 247 -9.86 3.18 -13.04
N PRO A 248 -11.00 3.88 -12.98
CA PRO A 248 -11.07 5.23 -13.55
C PRO A 248 -10.06 6.18 -12.87
N ASP A 249 -9.43 7.06 -13.64
CA ASP A 249 -8.44 8.04 -13.15
C ASP A 249 -8.93 8.84 -11.94
N VAL A 250 -10.23 9.15 -11.89
CA VAL A 250 -10.86 9.88 -10.78
C VAL A 250 -10.75 9.08 -9.46
N ILE A 251 -10.90 7.76 -9.53
CA ILE A 251 -10.80 6.87 -8.38
C ILE A 251 -9.33 6.69 -7.96
N GLU A 252 -8.42 6.57 -8.93
CA GLU A 252 -6.98 6.51 -8.65
C GLU A 252 -6.50 7.79 -7.95
N LYS A 253 -6.87 8.96 -8.48
CA LYS A 253 -6.60 10.26 -7.85
C LYS A 253 -7.22 10.34 -6.46
N PHE A 254 -8.45 9.87 -6.28
CA PHE A 254 -9.09 9.82 -4.97
C PHE A 254 -8.28 8.97 -3.97
N TYR A 255 -7.80 7.79 -4.35
CA TYR A 255 -6.99 6.94 -3.46
C TYR A 255 -5.64 7.56 -3.13
N SER A 256 -4.98 8.16 -4.12
CA SER A 256 -3.73 8.89 -3.91
C SER A 256 -3.92 10.08 -2.97
N MET A 257 -4.85 10.98 -3.27
CA MET A 257 -5.07 12.20 -2.48
C MET A 257 -5.64 11.92 -1.09
N THR A 258 -6.56 10.95 -0.96
CA THR A 258 -7.26 10.67 0.29
C THR A 258 -6.41 9.83 1.23
N TYR A 259 -5.73 8.80 0.72
CA TYR A 259 -5.04 7.81 1.57
C TYR A 259 -3.53 7.70 1.32
N GLY A 260 -3.00 8.34 0.27
CA GLY A 260 -1.61 8.18 -0.15
C GLY A 260 -1.34 6.80 -0.75
N ILE A 261 -2.33 6.22 -1.41
CA ILE A 261 -2.23 4.89 -2.04
C ILE A 261 -1.77 5.06 -3.49
N LYS A 262 -0.69 4.36 -3.86
CA LYS A 262 -0.28 4.17 -5.26
C LYS A 262 -1.00 2.95 -5.83
N VAL A 263 -1.55 3.04 -7.04
CA VAL A 263 -2.30 1.93 -7.65
C VAL A 263 -1.46 1.26 -8.75
N ILE A 264 -1.29 -0.05 -8.64
CA ILE A 264 -0.69 -0.89 -9.68
C ILE A 264 -1.83 -1.63 -10.37
N GLN A 265 -2.14 -1.21 -11.60
CA GLN A 265 -3.27 -1.72 -12.38
C GLN A 265 -2.87 -2.90 -13.28
N ASN A 266 -3.86 -3.57 -13.87
CA ASN A 266 -3.67 -4.67 -14.84
C ASN A 266 -2.73 -5.79 -14.37
N THR A 267 -2.69 -6.04 -13.06
CA THR A 267 -1.74 -6.95 -12.44
C THR A 267 -2.44 -8.09 -11.73
N LYS A 268 -2.14 -9.32 -12.17
CA LYS A 268 -2.58 -10.55 -11.48
C LYS A 268 -1.63 -10.88 -10.32
N THR A 269 -2.12 -11.73 -9.40
CA THR A 269 -1.37 -12.10 -8.18
C THR A 269 -0.06 -12.81 -8.47
N ASP A 270 -0.01 -13.75 -9.41
CA ASP A 270 1.24 -14.36 -9.92
C ASP A 270 2.17 -13.30 -10.48
N SER A 271 1.67 -12.50 -11.43
CA SER A 271 2.47 -11.46 -12.08
C SER A 271 3.04 -10.44 -11.08
N PHE A 272 2.30 -10.13 -10.01
CA PHE A 272 2.77 -9.27 -8.95
C PHE A 272 4.01 -9.84 -8.26
N PHE A 273 3.96 -11.10 -7.81
CA PHE A 273 5.11 -11.75 -7.17
C PHE A 273 6.27 -11.94 -8.15
N ASP A 274 5.99 -12.32 -9.40
CA ASP A 274 7.01 -12.45 -10.45
C ASP A 274 7.74 -11.11 -10.70
N ASN A 275 7.00 -10.01 -10.80
CA ASN A 275 7.59 -8.69 -11.03
C ASN A 275 8.44 -8.21 -9.84
N ILE A 276 8.09 -8.59 -8.61
CA ILE A 276 8.90 -8.32 -7.42
C ILE A 276 10.20 -9.15 -7.47
N ASP A 277 10.09 -10.46 -7.71
CA ASP A 277 11.26 -11.34 -7.82
C ASP A 277 12.23 -10.87 -8.93
N LEU A 278 11.69 -10.44 -10.07
CA LEU A 278 12.48 -9.90 -11.18
C LEU A 278 13.28 -8.65 -10.80
N GLN A 279 12.77 -7.83 -9.88
CA GLN A 279 13.47 -6.64 -9.38
C GLN A 279 14.31 -6.91 -8.14
N TYR A 280 14.21 -8.09 -7.51
CA TYR A 280 14.83 -8.38 -6.22
C TYR A 280 16.36 -8.27 -6.26
N ASP A 281 17.03 -8.89 -7.25
CA ASP A 281 18.50 -8.79 -7.37
C ASP A 281 18.97 -7.35 -7.58
N LYS A 282 18.18 -6.56 -8.30
CA LYS A 282 18.46 -5.13 -8.50
C LYS A 282 18.25 -4.36 -7.21
N ALA A 283 17.17 -4.59 -6.49
CA ALA A 283 16.89 -3.99 -5.19
C ALA A 283 17.98 -4.32 -4.17
N LYS A 284 18.35 -5.60 -4.09
CA LYS A 284 19.45 -6.10 -3.26
C LYS A 284 20.76 -5.40 -3.58
N LYS A 285 21.18 -5.35 -4.85
CA LYS A 285 22.39 -4.61 -5.24
C LYS A 285 22.28 -3.14 -4.82
N LEU A 286 21.15 -2.50 -5.09
CA LEU A 286 20.91 -1.09 -4.74
C LEU A 286 20.93 -0.82 -3.23
N ILE A 287 20.74 -1.80 -2.36
CA ILE A 287 20.82 -1.62 -0.91
C ILE A 287 22.20 -2.03 -0.40
N ASP A 288 22.74 -3.14 -0.90
CA ASP A 288 24.00 -3.73 -0.44
C ASP A 288 25.24 -2.98 -0.96
N THR A 289 25.16 -2.28 -2.10
CA THR A 289 26.31 -1.57 -2.70
C THR A 289 26.36 -0.08 -2.37
N VAL A 290 25.37 0.45 -1.65
CA VAL A 290 25.34 1.87 -1.35
C VAL A 290 26.20 2.12 -0.13
N GLU A 291 27.16 3.03 -0.28
CA GLU A 291 28.04 3.45 0.81
C GLU A 291 27.22 3.84 2.04
N ASP A 292 27.77 3.58 3.23
CA ASP A 292 27.07 3.88 4.47
C ASP A 292 26.78 5.39 4.48
N LEU A 293 25.51 5.77 4.57
CA LEU A 293 25.11 7.17 4.66
C LEU A 293 25.85 7.87 5.82
N LYS A 294 26.25 7.15 6.88
CA LYS A 294 27.11 7.69 7.94
C LYS A 294 28.43 8.22 7.41
N ASP A 295 29.07 7.49 6.51
CA ASP A 295 30.36 7.83 5.92
C ASP A 295 30.21 9.01 4.93
N ILE A 296 29.12 9.03 4.17
CA ILE A 296 28.75 10.18 3.32
C ILE A 296 28.53 11.43 4.18
N MET A 297 27.73 11.32 5.25
CA MET A 297 27.47 12.42 6.18
C MET A 297 28.75 12.82 6.95
N ALA A 298 29.69 11.90 7.17
CA ALA A 298 30.98 12.19 7.77
C ALA A 298 32.01 12.78 6.79
N GLU A 299 31.63 12.98 5.52
CA GLU A 299 32.51 13.44 4.43
C GLU A 299 33.73 12.53 4.20
N THR A 300 33.67 11.27 4.63
CA THR A 300 34.75 10.28 4.42
C THR A 300 34.62 9.57 3.09
N HIS A 301 33.40 9.53 2.53
CA HIS A 301 33.06 8.87 1.27
C HIS A 301 32.10 9.72 0.44
N SER A 302 31.81 9.30 -0.80
CA SER A 302 30.93 10.06 -1.70
C SER A 302 30.20 9.15 -2.69
N TYR A 303 28.89 9.36 -2.85
CA TYR A 303 28.13 8.68 -3.89
C TYR A 303 28.70 8.95 -5.29
N THR A 304 28.78 7.89 -6.08
CA THR A 304 29.19 7.95 -7.48
C THR A 304 28.18 8.74 -8.32
N ASP A 305 28.68 9.40 -9.37
CA ASP A 305 27.82 10.17 -10.28
C ASP A 305 26.82 9.28 -11.00
N GLU A 306 27.22 8.05 -11.36
CA GLU A 306 26.33 7.07 -11.99
C GLU A 306 25.13 6.74 -11.10
N PHE A 307 25.35 6.53 -9.80
CA PHE A 307 24.27 6.28 -8.85
C PHE A 307 23.36 7.52 -8.72
N LEU A 308 23.95 8.70 -8.52
CA LEU A 308 23.17 9.93 -8.35
C LEU A 308 22.38 10.31 -9.63
N LYS A 309 22.82 9.88 -10.82
CA LYS A 309 22.07 10.06 -12.09
C LYS A 309 20.84 9.16 -12.21
N LEU A 310 20.76 8.06 -11.46
CA LEU A 310 19.57 7.21 -11.43
C LEU A 310 18.35 8.01 -10.93
N ARG A 311 17.15 7.62 -11.38
CA ARG A 311 15.90 8.13 -10.80
C ARG A 311 15.77 7.78 -9.31
N ILE A 312 16.45 6.69 -8.93
CA ILE A 312 16.28 5.93 -7.69
C ILE A 312 17.02 6.48 -6.48
N SER A 313 18.06 7.26 -6.72
CA SER A 313 19.08 7.52 -5.73
C SER A 313 18.56 8.28 -4.52
N LEU A 314 17.64 9.24 -4.70
CA LEU A 314 17.03 9.93 -3.57
C LEU A 314 16.24 8.99 -2.66
N THR A 315 15.39 8.14 -3.23
CA THR A 315 14.62 7.15 -2.45
C THR A 315 15.55 6.25 -1.65
N THR A 316 16.65 5.80 -2.25
CA THR A 316 17.65 4.98 -1.56
C THR A 316 18.32 5.74 -0.41
N ILE A 317 18.71 7.00 -0.62
CA ILE A 317 19.31 7.86 0.42
C ILE A 317 18.33 8.06 1.59
N LEU A 318 17.07 8.36 1.29
CA LEU A 318 16.02 8.54 2.30
C LEU A 318 15.76 7.26 3.10
N LEU A 319 15.76 6.11 2.43
CA LEU A 319 15.60 4.80 3.08
C LEU A 319 16.77 4.47 4.01
N GLN A 320 18.00 4.78 3.62
CA GLN A 320 19.17 4.62 4.48
C GLN A 320 19.07 5.51 5.72
N ALA A 321 18.70 6.78 5.54
CA ALA A 321 18.48 7.71 6.66
C ALA A 321 17.45 7.17 7.65
N ALA A 322 16.30 6.70 7.13
CA ALA A 322 15.27 6.09 7.94
C ALA A 322 15.72 4.81 8.64
N SER A 323 16.52 3.95 7.98
CA SER A 323 17.06 2.73 8.58
C SER A 323 17.99 2.99 9.76
N MET A 324 18.60 4.18 9.79
CA MET A 324 19.48 4.64 10.85
C MET A 324 18.76 5.44 11.94
N GLY A 325 17.44 5.65 11.80
CA GLY A 325 16.65 6.46 12.73
C GLY A 325 16.95 7.96 12.68
N ILE A 326 17.61 8.45 11.62
CA ILE A 326 17.71 9.88 11.32
C ILE A 326 16.29 10.37 11.01
N ASP A 327 15.88 11.57 11.42
CA ASP A 327 14.56 12.18 11.15
C ASP A 327 14.64 13.49 10.31
N SER A 328 13.49 13.97 9.80
CA SER A 328 13.41 15.12 8.86
C SER A 328 13.80 16.47 9.41
N ARG A 329 14.30 16.49 10.63
CA ARG A 329 14.82 17.65 11.34
C ARG A 329 16.32 17.52 11.60
N ASP A 330 16.94 16.38 11.28
CA ASP A 330 18.38 16.18 11.41
C ASP A 330 19.13 17.14 10.48
N LYS A 331 19.73 18.17 11.09
CA LYS A 331 20.42 19.25 10.38
C LYS A 331 21.51 18.72 9.45
N LYS A 332 22.29 17.74 9.91
CA LYS A 332 23.44 17.19 9.18
C LYS A 332 22.98 16.40 7.95
N PHE A 333 21.88 15.66 8.08
CA PHE A 333 21.28 14.97 6.96
C PHE A 333 20.70 15.95 5.93
N ILE A 334 20.02 17.02 6.38
CA ILE A 334 19.48 18.03 5.47
C ILE A 334 20.62 18.72 4.70
N GLU A 335 21.71 19.11 5.37
CA GLU A 335 22.90 19.68 4.73
C GLU A 335 23.50 18.74 3.66
N THR A 336 23.60 17.45 3.99
CA THR A 336 24.06 16.40 3.06
C THR A 336 23.10 16.30 1.86
N LEU A 337 21.80 16.28 2.11
CA LEU A 337 20.77 16.17 1.09
C LEU A 337 20.78 17.35 0.11
N PHE A 338 20.95 18.57 0.62
CA PHE A 338 21.06 19.77 -0.21
C PHE A 338 22.34 19.80 -1.04
N THR A 339 23.45 19.28 -0.48
CA THR A 339 24.70 19.08 -1.24
C THR A 339 24.48 18.11 -2.41
N LEU A 340 23.79 17.00 -2.18
CA LEU A 340 23.45 16.03 -3.22
C LEU A 340 22.44 16.60 -4.23
N LEU A 341 21.48 17.41 -3.79
CA LEU A 341 20.51 18.09 -4.65
C LEU A 341 21.18 19.10 -5.58
N LYS A 342 22.16 19.87 -5.09
CA LYS A 342 23.00 20.74 -5.93
C LYS A 342 23.74 19.93 -6.99
N LYS A 343 24.36 18.80 -6.59
CA LYS A 343 25.04 17.90 -7.55
C LYS A 343 24.07 17.32 -8.57
N LYS A 344 22.86 16.93 -8.16
CA LYS A 344 21.79 16.46 -9.04
C LYS A 344 21.37 17.50 -10.06
N ARG A 345 21.25 18.77 -9.64
CA ARG A 345 21.00 19.90 -10.53
C ARG A 345 22.15 20.07 -11.53
N ASP A 346 23.39 19.90 -11.12
CA ASP A 346 24.53 20.10 -12.02
C ASP A 346 24.57 19.05 -13.14
N PHE A 347 24.06 17.83 -12.91
CA PHE A 347 23.91 16.82 -13.98
C PHE A 347 22.96 17.25 -15.10
N THR A 348 22.02 18.17 -14.87
CA THR A 348 21.15 18.67 -15.95
C THR A 348 21.90 19.54 -16.96
N ARG A 349 23.14 19.95 -16.65
CA ARG A 349 23.99 20.77 -17.50
C ARG A 349 24.95 19.96 -18.38
N GLU A 350 24.97 18.65 -18.21
CA GLU A 350 25.78 17.75 -19.04
C GLU A 350 25.14 17.49 -20.41
N ASP A 351 25.96 16.99 -21.34
CA ASP A 351 25.47 16.53 -22.64
C ASP A 351 24.49 15.35 -22.47
N ASN A 352 23.39 15.38 -23.22
CA ASN A 352 22.32 14.37 -23.19
C ASN A 352 21.59 14.21 -21.83
N ALA A 353 21.54 15.26 -21.03
CA ALA A 353 20.94 15.22 -19.69
C ALA A 353 19.40 15.34 -19.63
N TRP A 354 18.67 15.08 -20.73
CA TRP A 354 17.20 15.22 -20.79
C TRP A 354 16.46 14.56 -19.63
N VAL A 355 16.87 13.34 -19.31
CA VAL A 355 16.28 12.53 -18.22
C VAL A 355 16.59 13.12 -16.85
N GLN A 356 17.71 13.84 -16.68
CA GLN A 356 18.08 14.43 -15.39
C GLN A 356 17.17 15.61 -15.01
N TYR A 357 16.55 16.30 -15.97
CA TYR A 357 15.56 17.34 -15.68
C TYR A 357 14.30 16.77 -15.02
N GLU A 358 13.80 15.63 -15.51
CA GLU A 358 12.69 14.91 -14.88
C GLU A 358 13.08 14.45 -13.48
N HIS A 359 14.26 13.83 -13.34
CA HIS A 359 14.74 13.35 -12.05
C HIS A 359 14.93 14.49 -11.03
N LEU A 360 15.38 15.67 -11.46
CA LEU A 360 15.51 16.84 -10.58
C LEU A 360 14.15 17.33 -10.08
N ALA A 361 13.14 17.40 -10.95
CA ALA A 361 11.78 17.74 -10.55
C ALA A 361 11.23 16.73 -9.53
N ASP A 362 11.39 15.43 -9.81
CA ASP A 362 11.01 14.37 -8.87
C ASP A 362 11.71 14.52 -7.52
N TRP A 363 13.01 14.85 -7.50
CA TRP A 363 13.76 15.05 -6.25
C TRP A 363 13.25 16.22 -5.43
N LEU A 364 12.98 17.36 -6.09
CA LEU A 364 12.50 18.55 -5.40
C LEU A 364 11.12 18.34 -4.78
N ILE A 365 10.22 17.72 -5.53
CA ILE A 365 8.88 17.36 -5.04
C ILE A 365 8.99 16.44 -3.83
N GLU A 366 9.79 15.38 -3.95
CA GLU A 366 9.96 14.41 -2.86
C GLU A 366 10.57 15.08 -1.60
N ILE A 367 11.58 15.93 -1.75
CA ILE A 367 12.18 16.67 -0.64
C ILE A 367 11.17 17.61 0.02
N ALA A 368 10.47 18.45 -0.76
CA ALA A 368 9.45 19.38 -0.25
C ALA A 368 8.21 18.68 0.33
N SER A 369 8.06 17.40 0.07
CA SER A 369 6.98 16.60 0.59
C SER A 369 7.28 15.95 1.94
N ILE A 370 8.57 15.83 2.27
CA ILE A 370 9.04 15.19 3.49
C ILE A 370 9.55 16.23 4.48
N ILE A 371 10.30 17.22 4.02
CA ILE A 371 10.96 18.24 4.86
C ILE A 371 10.17 19.55 4.76
N LEU A 372 9.86 20.17 5.89
CA LEU A 372 9.33 21.54 5.89
C LEU A 372 10.49 22.50 5.57
N ILE A 373 10.43 23.16 4.41
CA ILE A 373 11.49 24.03 3.92
C ILE A 373 11.18 25.49 4.26
N LYS A 374 9.91 25.88 4.16
CA LYS A 374 9.45 27.23 4.48
C LYS A 374 9.82 27.60 5.92
N GLY A 375 10.43 28.77 6.09
CA GLY A 375 10.90 29.31 7.36
C GLY A 375 12.23 28.74 7.85
N THR A 376 12.89 27.86 7.09
CA THR A 376 14.18 27.27 7.46
C THR A 376 15.35 27.99 6.82
N GLU A 377 16.58 27.75 7.30
CA GLU A 377 17.81 28.29 6.70
C GLU A 377 18.06 27.80 5.26
N TYR A 378 17.38 26.73 4.84
CA TYR A 378 17.49 26.14 3.51
C TYR A 378 16.48 26.70 2.50
N GLU A 379 15.56 27.57 2.95
CA GLU A 379 14.47 28.11 2.13
C GLU A 379 15.00 28.73 0.83
N THR A 380 15.92 29.68 0.95
CA THR A 380 16.45 30.43 -0.19
C THR A 380 17.08 29.50 -1.22
N GLU A 381 17.92 28.57 -0.74
CA GLU A 381 18.63 27.63 -1.60
C GLU A 381 17.66 26.68 -2.34
N PHE A 382 16.68 26.11 -1.63
CA PHE A 382 15.69 25.23 -2.22
C PHE A 382 14.88 25.92 -3.31
N CYS A 383 14.52 27.18 -3.05
CA CYS A 383 13.75 28.02 -3.95
C CYS A 383 14.51 28.34 -5.22
N GLU A 384 15.82 28.58 -5.14
CA GLU A 384 16.68 28.80 -6.30
C GLU A 384 16.75 27.57 -7.22
N ILE A 385 16.92 26.37 -6.65
CA ILE A 385 16.96 25.12 -7.42
C ILE A 385 15.58 24.79 -8.00
N SER A 386 14.51 25.05 -7.25
CA SER A 386 13.12 24.87 -7.72
C SER A 386 12.78 25.79 -8.88
N LYS A 387 13.15 27.07 -8.76
CA LYS A 387 12.99 28.05 -9.85
C LYS A 387 13.77 27.63 -11.09
N TYR A 388 14.98 27.12 -10.92
CA TYR A 388 15.75 26.54 -12.02
C TYR A 388 14.97 25.39 -12.68
N SER A 389 14.58 24.35 -11.92
CA SER A 389 13.85 23.19 -12.45
C SER A 389 12.59 23.61 -13.23
N LEU A 390 11.76 24.48 -12.64
CA LEU A 390 10.54 24.99 -13.26
C LEU A 390 10.82 25.78 -14.55
N SER A 391 11.89 26.58 -14.58
CA SER A 391 12.25 27.40 -15.74
C SER A 391 12.71 26.61 -16.97
N TYR A 392 13.11 25.34 -16.79
CA TYR A 392 13.48 24.42 -17.87
C TYR A 392 12.42 23.35 -18.11
N SER A 393 11.20 23.53 -17.59
CA SER A 393 10.06 22.65 -17.81
C SER A 393 9.03 23.31 -18.73
N SER A 394 8.33 22.55 -19.56
CA SER A 394 7.23 23.10 -20.38
C SER A 394 6.15 22.07 -20.69
N ARG A 395 4.89 22.51 -20.67
CA ARG A 395 3.73 21.71 -21.12
C ARG A 395 3.80 21.35 -22.61
N LYS A 396 4.50 22.15 -23.42
CA LYS A 396 4.65 21.94 -24.86
C LYS A 396 6.09 21.52 -25.18
N LEU A 397 6.25 20.73 -26.24
CA LEU A 397 7.56 20.29 -26.72
C LEU A 397 8.33 21.47 -27.33
N TYR A 398 9.22 22.07 -26.53
CA TYR A 398 10.17 23.07 -26.98
C TYR A 398 11.60 22.56 -26.84
N LYS A 399 12.44 22.86 -27.83
CA LYS A 399 13.86 22.53 -27.76
C LYS A 399 14.51 23.27 -26.58
N GLY A 400 15.07 22.53 -25.65
CA GLY A 400 15.73 23.00 -24.44
C GLY A 400 14.88 22.89 -23.17
N TYR A 401 13.62 22.42 -23.28
CA TYR A 401 12.70 22.28 -22.15
C TYR A 401 12.25 20.83 -21.99
N SER A 402 12.17 20.36 -20.74
CA SER A 402 11.70 19.00 -20.43
C SER A 402 10.19 18.98 -20.22
N TRP A 403 9.50 18.25 -21.09
CA TRP A 403 8.08 17.95 -20.94
C TRP A 403 7.81 17.01 -19.75
N HIS A 404 8.66 16.01 -19.55
CA HIS A 404 8.57 15.08 -18.42
C HIS A 404 8.76 15.78 -17.07
N ALA A 405 9.65 16.78 -16.97
CA ALA A 405 9.80 17.56 -15.75
C ALA A 405 8.53 18.37 -15.43
N TRP A 406 7.86 18.92 -16.45
CA TRP A 406 6.58 19.61 -16.27
C TRP A 406 5.49 18.65 -15.80
N GLU A 407 5.43 17.46 -16.39
CA GLU A 407 4.49 16.40 -16.01
C GLU A 407 4.68 15.98 -14.54
N SER A 408 5.92 15.81 -14.08
CA SER A 408 6.22 15.55 -12.66
C SER A 408 5.69 16.67 -11.76
N TRP A 409 6.01 17.93 -12.04
CA TRP A 409 5.52 19.07 -11.24
C TRP A 409 4.01 19.17 -11.23
N HIS A 410 3.37 19.06 -12.40
CA HIS A 410 1.93 19.18 -12.55
C HIS A 410 1.17 18.09 -11.81
N ASN A 411 1.58 16.84 -11.97
CA ASN A 411 0.85 15.69 -11.41
C ASN A 411 1.11 15.51 -9.91
N ARG A 412 2.28 15.95 -9.41
CA ARG A 412 2.74 15.62 -8.05
C ARG A 412 2.85 16.85 -7.13
N TRP A 413 2.43 18.04 -7.56
CA TRP A 413 2.46 19.27 -6.75
C TRP A 413 1.81 19.09 -5.38
N HIS A 414 0.64 18.46 -5.38
CA HIS A 414 -0.20 18.21 -4.20
C HIS A 414 0.46 17.28 -3.18
N GLU A 415 1.51 16.55 -3.54
CA GLU A 415 2.26 15.67 -2.63
C GLU A 415 3.10 16.47 -1.63
N MET A 416 3.48 17.72 -1.97
CA MET A 416 4.34 18.55 -1.13
C MET A 416 3.62 19.02 0.14
N LYS A 417 4.36 19.35 1.21
CA LYS A 417 3.75 20.01 2.38
C LYS A 417 3.13 21.35 1.96
N LEU A 418 1.94 21.69 2.47
CA LEU A 418 1.20 22.89 2.07
C LEU A 418 2.02 24.18 2.18
N ASP A 419 2.77 24.34 3.27
CA ASP A 419 3.67 25.50 3.44
C ASP A 419 4.69 25.62 2.31
N ASN A 420 5.29 24.50 1.90
CA ASN A 420 6.25 24.49 0.79
C ASN A 420 5.57 24.77 -0.55
N GLN A 421 4.34 24.28 -0.76
CA GLN A 421 3.54 24.61 -1.95
C GLN A 421 3.31 26.13 -2.04
N LEU A 422 2.80 26.72 -0.96
CA LEU A 422 2.54 28.17 -0.89
C LEU A 422 3.81 28.99 -1.08
N MET A 423 4.92 28.57 -0.46
CA MET A 423 6.24 29.20 -0.64
C MET A 423 6.66 29.20 -2.12
N LEU A 424 6.57 28.07 -2.80
CA LEU A 424 6.93 27.99 -4.22
C LEU A 424 5.94 28.75 -5.12
N GLU A 425 4.65 28.75 -4.79
CA GLU A 425 3.65 29.57 -5.49
C GLU A 425 3.95 31.06 -5.38
N ASP A 426 4.30 31.54 -4.19
CA ASP A 426 4.63 32.95 -3.96
C ASP A 426 5.86 33.36 -4.80
N ILE A 427 6.83 32.46 -4.96
CA ILE A 427 7.99 32.68 -5.82
C ILE A 427 7.62 32.72 -7.30
N ILE A 428 6.74 31.83 -7.74
CA ILE A 428 6.23 31.81 -9.11
C ILE A 428 5.45 33.11 -9.41
N LYS A 429 4.66 33.60 -8.45
CA LYS A 429 3.84 34.82 -8.57
C LYS A 429 4.68 36.10 -8.51
N ASN A 430 5.66 36.19 -7.62
CA ASN A 430 6.41 37.43 -7.35
C ASN A 430 7.64 37.65 -8.26
N ASN A 431 7.91 36.79 -9.25
CA ASN A 431 8.96 37.03 -10.27
C ASN A 431 8.53 36.61 -11.70
N THR A 432 7.43 37.23 -12.17
CA THR A 432 6.96 37.38 -13.57
C THR A 432 7.02 36.14 -14.46
N TRP A 433 6.02 35.28 -14.31
CA TRP A 433 5.46 34.50 -15.42
C TRP A 433 4.58 35.43 -16.27
N THR A 434 4.97 35.75 -17.51
CA THR A 434 4.10 36.48 -18.44
C THR A 434 3.96 35.81 -19.79
N SER A 435 2.69 35.42 -20.05
CA SER A 435 1.99 35.16 -21.32
C SER A 435 2.72 34.23 -22.30
N TYR A 436 2.44 32.93 -22.40
CA TYR A 436 1.15 32.34 -22.74
C TYR A 436 1.18 30.87 -22.34
N LEU A 437 0.28 30.48 -21.42
CA LEU A 437 -0.42 29.18 -21.31
C LEU A 437 -0.61 28.79 -19.84
N GLU A 438 -1.76 29.21 -19.33
CA GLU A 438 -2.63 28.46 -18.42
C GLU A 438 -2.00 27.82 -17.17
N ILE A 439 -2.03 28.57 -16.07
CA ILE A 439 -2.20 28.02 -14.71
C ILE A 439 -3.70 28.11 -14.33
N PRO A 440 -4.56 27.21 -14.83
CA PRO A 440 -5.73 26.79 -14.05
C PRO A 440 -5.62 25.38 -13.46
N ALA A 441 -4.65 24.55 -13.86
CA ALA A 441 -4.72 23.10 -13.58
C ALA A 441 -3.78 22.57 -12.49
N ILE A 442 -2.99 23.42 -11.81
CA ILE A 442 -2.13 22.99 -10.69
C ILE A 442 -2.79 23.27 -9.32
N ILE A 443 -3.83 24.10 -9.28
CA ILE A 443 -4.47 24.56 -8.02
C ILE A 443 -6.00 24.28 -7.99
N GLU A 444 -6.63 23.90 -9.11
CA GLU A 444 -7.88 23.10 -9.12
C GLU A 444 -7.52 21.63 -9.36
#